data_AF-A0A4W6CX45-F1
#
_entry.id   AF-A0A4W6CX45-F1
#
_cell.length_a   1.000
_cell.length_b   1.000
_cell.length_c   1.000
_cell.angle_alpha   90.00
_cell.angle_beta   90.00
_cell.angle_gamma   90.00
#
_symmetry.space_group_name_H-M   'P 1'
#
loop_
_entity.id
_entity.type
_entity.pdbx_description
1 polymer ?
#
loop_
_entity_poly.entity_id
_entity_poly.type
_entity_poly.pdbx_seq_one_letter_code
_entity_poly.pdbx_strand_id
1 'polypeptide(L)'
;ITSFHCTMETEEDLLTCLHIKLYHPQQSSRGLYGLLPLGKRSRHSADDPLRLGRDAQACTYSLGDPRVSRKQLVLFAYRTTLNSLLSKMFLLFTVHQP
;
A
#
# COMPACT_ATOMS: atom_id res chain seq x y z
N ILE A 1 21.14 -13.82 32.44
CA ILE A 1 20.09 -14.44 31.61
C ILE A 1 19.91 -13.55 30.40
N THR A 2 20.49 -13.91 29.27
CA THR A 2 20.26 -13.24 27.98
C THR A 2 18.86 -13.61 27.52
N SER A 3 17.96 -12.62 27.40
CA SER A 3 16.62 -12.86 26.87
C SER A 3 16.74 -13.20 25.39
N PHE A 4 16.39 -14.41 25.01
CA PHE A 4 16.18 -14.78 23.62
C PHE A 4 14.95 -14.04 23.11
N HIS A 5 15.15 -13.04 22.25
CA HIS A 5 14.05 -12.44 21.50
C HIS A 5 13.65 -13.40 20.37
N CYS A 6 12.79 -14.36 20.69
CA CYS A 6 12.19 -15.21 19.67
C CYS A 6 11.13 -14.37 18.93
N THR A 7 11.46 -13.85 17.75
CA THR A 7 10.44 -13.38 16.80
C THR A 7 9.69 -14.61 16.33
N MET A 8 8.62 -14.99 17.02
CA MET A 8 7.69 -15.95 16.43
C MET A 8 7.09 -15.27 15.19
N GLU A 9 7.23 -15.90 14.03
CA GLU A 9 6.59 -15.42 12.80
C GLU A 9 5.09 -15.35 13.06
N THR A 10 4.52 -14.15 12.95
CA THR A 10 3.10 -13.93 13.17
C THR A 10 2.33 -14.23 11.90
N GLU A 11 1.02 -14.50 12.00
CA GLU A 11 0.16 -14.65 10.80
C GLU A 11 0.25 -13.44 9.86
N GLU A 12 0.63 -12.26 10.37
CA GLU A 12 0.84 -11.05 9.57
C GLU A 12 2.12 -11.11 8.72
N ASP A 13 3.15 -11.82 9.17
CA ASP A 13 4.43 -11.98 8.44
C ASP A 13 4.31 -12.94 7.25
N LEU A 14 3.28 -13.80 7.25
CA LEU A 14 2.99 -14.75 6.17
C LEU A 14 2.15 -14.14 5.04
N LEU A 15 1.61 -12.93 5.23
CA LEU A 15 0.81 -12.29 4.19
C LEU A 15 1.70 -11.62 3.15
N THR A 16 1.30 -11.77 1.88
CA THR A 16 1.93 -11.03 0.79
C THR A 16 1.82 -9.53 1.05
N CYS A 17 2.94 -8.83 0.94
CA CYS A 17 2.99 -7.38 1.11
C CYS A 17 3.47 -6.70 -0.17
N LEU A 18 2.65 -5.80 -0.72
CA LEU A 18 3.07 -4.93 -1.81
C LEU A 18 3.67 -3.64 -1.23
N HIS A 19 4.97 -3.48 -1.41
CA HIS A 19 5.70 -2.27 -1.02
C HIS A 19 5.79 -1.31 -2.19
N ILE A 20 5.18 -0.13 -2.06
CA ILE A 20 5.22 0.92 -3.07
C ILE A 20 6.08 2.07 -2.56
N LYS A 21 7.16 2.37 -3.30
CA LYS A 21 7.98 3.57 -3.12
C LYS A 21 7.51 4.65 -4.07
N LEU A 22 7.13 5.79 -3.52
CA LEU A 22 6.65 6.95 -4.28
C LEU A 22 7.71 8.04 -4.30
N TYR A 23 7.81 8.74 -5.43
CA TYR A 23 8.65 9.92 -5.59
C TYR A 23 7.93 10.96 -6.43
N HIS A 24 8.00 12.22 -5.99
CA HIS A 24 7.65 13.37 -6.81
C HIS A 24 8.61 14.53 -6.52
N PRO A 25 9.09 15.29 -7.52
CA PRO A 25 10.07 16.36 -7.32
C PRO A 25 9.67 17.43 -6.28
N GLN A 26 8.37 17.64 -6.09
CA GLN A 26 7.79 18.62 -5.15
C GLN A 26 7.16 17.98 -3.90
N GLN A 27 7.48 16.72 -3.59
CA GLN A 27 6.85 16.00 -2.46
C GLN A 27 7.09 16.67 -1.09
N SER A 28 8.19 17.39 -0.92
CA SER A 28 8.53 18.14 0.30
C SER A 28 7.75 19.45 0.46
N SER A 29 7.31 20.08 -0.63
CA SER A 29 6.70 21.42 -0.61
C SER A 29 5.19 21.43 -0.78
N ARG A 30 4.59 20.34 -1.29
CA ARG A 30 3.17 20.31 -1.68
C ARG A 30 2.29 19.27 -0.99
N GLY A 31 2.81 18.54 0.01
CA GLY A 31 2.01 17.58 0.79
C GLY A 31 1.29 16.53 -0.06
N LEU A 32 1.84 16.18 -1.22
CA LEU A 32 1.13 15.42 -2.28
C LEU A 32 0.65 14.03 -1.81
N TYR A 33 1.38 13.45 -0.86
CA TYR A 33 1.13 12.14 -0.27
C TYR A 33 0.50 12.20 1.12
N GLY A 34 0.07 13.39 1.59
CA GLY A 34 -0.47 13.58 2.94
C GLY A 34 -1.77 12.82 3.23
N LEU A 35 -2.46 12.35 2.18
CA LEU A 35 -3.68 11.54 2.29
C LEU A 35 -3.39 10.02 2.31
N LEU A 36 -2.13 9.60 2.13
CA LEU A 36 -1.74 8.19 2.15
C LEU A 36 -1.32 7.78 3.58
N PRO A 37 -1.58 6.53 3.99
CA PRO A 37 -1.08 5.99 5.26
C PRO A 37 0.41 5.61 5.14
N LEU A 38 1.28 6.62 5.00
CA LEU A 38 2.72 6.43 4.82
C LEU A 38 3.33 5.69 6.02
N GLY A 39 4.22 4.74 5.74
CA GLY A 39 4.91 3.96 6.78
C GLY A 39 4.03 2.93 7.50
N LYS A 40 2.73 2.83 7.16
CA LYS A 40 1.80 1.88 7.79
C LYS A 40 1.37 0.78 6.82
N ARG A 41 1.44 -0.47 7.27
CA ARG A 41 0.85 -1.61 6.55
C ARG A 41 -0.67 -1.54 6.64
N SER A 42 -1.34 -1.55 5.50
CA SER A 42 -2.80 -1.57 5.40
C SER A 42 -3.26 -2.93 4.88
N ARG A 43 -4.11 -3.64 5.62
CA ARG A 43 -4.62 -4.97 5.23
C ARG A 43 -5.79 -4.83 4.27
N HIS A 44 -5.77 -5.58 3.18
CA HIS A 44 -6.83 -5.63 2.17
C HIS A 44 -7.20 -7.06 1.83
N SER A 45 -8.46 -7.25 1.42
CA SER A 45 -8.85 -8.47 0.72
C SER A 45 -8.18 -8.51 -0.65
N ALA A 46 -7.77 -9.69 -1.10
CA ALA A 46 -7.30 -9.86 -2.48
C ALA A 46 -8.44 -9.76 -3.51
N ASP A 47 -9.68 -9.94 -3.07
CA ASP A 47 -10.85 -9.87 -3.95
C ASP A 47 -11.26 -8.42 -4.26
N ASP A 48 -10.83 -7.47 -3.43
CA ASP A 48 -11.15 -6.06 -3.58
C ASP A 48 -10.03 -5.31 -4.33
N PRO A 49 -10.32 -4.67 -5.48
CA PRO A 49 -9.31 -3.92 -6.20
C PRO A 49 -8.95 -2.61 -5.51
N LEU A 50 -7.65 -2.33 -5.43
CA LEU A 50 -7.11 -1.12 -4.82
C LEU A 50 -7.05 0.00 -5.85
N ARG A 51 -7.74 1.09 -5.59
CA ARG A 51 -7.84 2.24 -6.51
C ARG A 51 -7.04 3.42 -5.99
N LEU A 52 -6.22 4.02 -6.85
CA LEU A 52 -5.45 5.22 -6.57
C LEU A 52 -5.90 6.35 -7.51
N GLY A 53 -6.12 7.55 -6.98
CA GLY A 53 -6.54 8.72 -7.76
C GLY A 53 -6.67 9.96 -6.87
N ARG A 54 -7.28 11.04 -7.36
CA ARG A 54 -7.59 12.21 -6.52
C ARG A 54 -9.00 12.20 -5.92
N ASP A 55 -9.87 11.30 -6.35
CA ASP A 55 -11.26 11.23 -5.91
C ASP A 55 -11.40 10.30 -4.70
N ALA A 56 -11.51 10.89 -3.50
CA ALA A 56 -11.61 10.15 -2.24
C ALA A 56 -12.90 9.35 -2.05
N GLN A 57 -13.94 9.64 -2.84
CA GLN A 57 -15.17 8.84 -2.81
C GLN A 57 -15.05 7.59 -3.69
N ALA A 58 -14.20 7.66 -4.73
CA ALA A 58 -14.10 6.59 -5.73
C ALA A 58 -12.81 5.75 -5.63
N CYS A 59 -11.82 6.19 -4.84
CA CYS A 59 -10.52 5.55 -4.70
C CYS A 59 -10.24 5.09 -3.27
N THR A 60 -9.66 3.90 -3.12
CA THR A 60 -9.16 3.36 -1.85
C THR A 60 -8.07 4.26 -1.26
N TYR A 61 -7.24 4.84 -2.13
CA TYR A 61 -6.16 5.74 -1.79
C TYR A 61 -6.24 7.01 -2.62
N SER A 62 -6.15 8.15 -1.93
CA SER A 62 -6.23 9.46 -2.57
C SER A 62 -4.89 10.18 -2.57
N LEU A 63 -4.63 10.93 -3.64
CA LEU A 63 -3.49 11.83 -3.77
C LEU A 63 -4.00 13.28 -3.69
N GLY A 64 -3.28 14.13 -2.96
CA GLY A 64 -3.62 15.54 -2.77
C GLY A 64 -3.30 16.44 -3.96
N ASP A 65 -2.87 15.87 -5.09
CA ASP A 65 -2.47 16.62 -6.28
C ASP A 65 -3.65 16.80 -7.25
N PRO A 66 -4.09 18.05 -7.53
CA PRO A 66 -5.20 18.30 -8.45
C PRO A 66 -4.90 17.87 -9.90
N ARG A 67 -3.62 17.65 -10.26
CA ARG A 67 -3.20 17.19 -11.59
C ARG A 67 -3.41 15.68 -11.80
N VAL A 68 -3.60 14.93 -10.71
CA VAL A 68 -3.89 13.49 -10.79
C VAL A 68 -5.32 13.28 -11.31
N SER A 69 -5.52 12.26 -12.13
CA SER A 69 -6.87 11.91 -12.60
C SER A 69 -7.78 11.52 -11.42
N ARG A 70 -9.10 11.69 -11.56
CA ARG A 70 -10.05 11.23 -10.54
C ARG A 70 -9.82 9.77 -10.16
N LYS A 71 -9.55 8.92 -11.16
CA LYS A 71 -9.10 7.53 -11.02
C LYS A 71 -7.85 7.35 -11.88
N GLN A 72 -6.69 7.15 -11.27
CA GLN A 72 -5.40 7.12 -11.96
C GLN A 72 -4.92 5.69 -12.23
N LEU A 73 -5.06 4.82 -11.24
CA LEU A 73 -4.56 3.45 -11.28
C LEU A 73 -5.49 2.54 -10.50
N VAL A 74 -5.62 1.29 -10.94
CA VAL A 74 -6.30 0.23 -10.21
C VAL A 74 -5.39 -0.99 -10.17
N LEU A 75 -5.23 -1.58 -8.99
CA LEU A 75 -4.46 -2.79 -8.76
C LEU A 75 -5.43 -3.93 -8.43
N PHE A 76 -5.33 -5.01 -9.19
CA PHE A 76 -6.03 -6.26 -8.93
C PHE A 76 -5.02 -7.27 -8.42
N ALA A 77 -5.33 -7.91 -7.30
CA ALA A 77 -4.63 -9.11 -6.93
C ALA A 77 -5.12 -10.26 -7.82
N TYR A 78 -4.19 -11.01 -8.37
CA TYR A 78 -4.49 -12.18 -9.19
C TYR A 78 -3.79 -13.40 -8.62
N ARG A 79 -4.52 -14.52 -8.56
CA ARG A 79 -3.97 -15.81 -8.17
C ARG A 79 -3.67 -16.62 -9.43
N THR A 80 -2.42 -16.99 -9.62
CA THR A 80 -2.08 -18.07 -10.56
C THR A 80 -2.45 -19.40 -9.90
N THR A 81 -3.01 -20.33 -10.69
CA THR A 81 -3.59 -21.61 -10.23
C THR A 81 -2.64 -22.53 -9.47
N LEU A 82 -1.36 -22.17 -9.35
CA LEU A 82 -0.30 -22.96 -8.70
C LEU A 82 -0.04 -22.54 -7.23
N ASN A 83 -0.54 -21.39 -6.75
CA ASN A 83 -0.29 -20.90 -5.39
C ASN A 83 -1.58 -20.33 -4.76
N SER A 84 -2.21 -21.06 -3.84
CA SER A 84 -3.62 -20.86 -3.46
C SER A 84 -3.91 -19.92 -2.27
N LEU A 85 -2.94 -19.20 -1.70
CA LEU A 85 -3.14 -18.55 -0.37
C LEU A 85 -3.39 -17.03 -0.36
N LEU A 86 -3.49 -16.35 -1.50
CA LEU A 86 -3.65 -14.89 -1.51
C LEU A 86 -5.09 -14.44 -1.20
N SER A 87 -5.57 -14.63 0.03
CA SER A 87 -6.87 -14.11 0.49
C SER A 87 -6.78 -12.69 1.02
N LYS A 88 -5.61 -12.33 1.58
CA LYS A 88 -5.35 -11.01 2.15
C LYS A 88 -3.95 -10.56 1.76
N MET A 89 -3.79 -9.26 1.59
CA MET A 89 -2.53 -8.61 1.25
C MET A 89 -2.33 -7.40 2.15
N PHE A 90 -1.08 -7.07 2.47
CA PHE A 90 -0.72 -5.77 3.00
C PHE A 90 -0.26 -4.83 1.89
N LEU A 91 -0.67 -3.56 1.97
CA LEU A 91 -0.11 -2.49 1.16
C LEU A 91 0.65 -1.53 2.07
N LEU A 92 1.89 -1.21 1.71
CA LEU A 92 2.72 -0.24 2.41
C LEU A 92 3.21 0.82 1.42
N PHE A 93 2.85 2.08 1.68
CA PHE A 93 3.42 3.21 0.98
C PHE A 93 4.60 3.77 1.75
N THR A 94 5.68 4.02 1.02
CA THR A 94 6.85 4.74 1.52
C THR A 94 7.20 5.85 0.54
N VAL A 95 7.64 6.98 1.06
CA VAL A 95 8.18 8.06 0.23
C VAL A 95 9.67 7.82 0.09
N HIS A 96 10.14 7.76 -1.14
CA HIS A 96 11.57 7.74 -1.39
C HIS A 96 12.11 9.15 -1.12
N GLN A 97 12.88 9.28 -0.05
CA GLN A 97 13.73 10.45 0.18
C GLN A 97 15.09 10.17 -0.47
N PRO A 98 15.65 11.13 -1.23
CA PRO A 98 16.99 11.02 -1.80
C PRO A 98 18.06 10.97 -0.72
#